data_AF-A0A2N5KCK1-F1
#
_entry.id   AF-A0A2N5KCK1-F1
#
_cell.length_a   1.000
_cell.length_b   1.000
_cell.length_c   1.000
_cell.angle_alpha   90.00
_cell.angle_beta   90.00
_cell.angle_gamma   90.00
#
_symmetry.space_group_name_H-M   'P 1'
#
loop_
_entity.id
_entity.type
_entity.pdbx_description
1 polymer ?
#
loop_
_entity_poly.entity_id
_entity_poly.type
_entity_poly.pdbx_seq_one_letter_code
_entity_poly.pdbx_strand_id
1 'polypeptide(L)' 'MKNFWADLPRPFFVLAPMEAVTDVVFRHVVAKAAPPDV' A
#
# COMPACT_ATOMS: atom_id res chain seq x y z
N MET A 1 8.91 -0.73 -21.49
CA MET A 1 8.75 -0.83 -20.03
C MET A 1 7.42 -1.52 -19.75
N LYS A 2 7.43 -2.71 -19.15
CA LYS A 2 6.23 -3.38 -18.63
C LYS A 2 6.40 -3.44 -17.11
N ASN A 3 5.60 -2.66 -16.38
CA ASN A 3 5.46 -2.77 -14.93
C ASN A 3 3.97 -2.78 -14.61
N PHE A 4 3.59 -3.38 -13.48
CA PHE A 4 2.19 -3.57 -13.11
C PHE A 4 1.49 -2.24 -12.75
N TRP A 5 2.25 -1.18 -12.46
CA TRP A 5 1.71 0.15 -12.18
C TRP A 5 0.84 0.70 -13.32
N ALA A 6 1.14 0.31 -14.56
CA ALA A 6 0.36 0.70 -15.74
C ALA A 6 -0.99 -0.03 -15.85
N ASP A 7 -1.14 -1.18 -15.18
CA ASP A 7 -2.32 -2.04 -15.24
C ASP A 7 -3.32 -1.77 -14.11
N LEU A 8 -2.97 -0.89 -13.15
CA LEU A 8 -3.83 -0.56 -12.00
C LEU A 8 -4.99 0.36 -12.39
N PRO A 9 -6.23 0.08 -11.94
CA PRO A 9 -7.36 1.00 -12.05
C PRO A 9 -7.05 2.34 -11.37
N ARG A 10 -7.45 3.48 -11.97
CA ARG A 10 -7.21 4.82 -11.41
C ARG A 10 -8.51 5.42 -10.86
N PRO A 11 -8.49 6.09 -9.68
CA PRO A 11 -7.37 6.23 -8.75
C PRO A 11 -7.11 4.95 -7.93
N PHE A 12 -5.87 4.80 -7.44
CA PHE A 12 -5.48 3.73 -6.51
C PHE A 12 -4.75 4.32 -5.30
N PHE A 13 -4.75 3.59 -4.19
CA PHE A 13 -4.12 3.97 -2.93
C PHE A 13 -2.97 3.04 -2.60
N VAL A 14 -1.90 3.61 -2.06
CA VAL A 14 -0.72 2.86 -1.61
C VAL A 14 -0.35 3.25 -0.20
N LEU A 15 0.12 2.29 0.60
CA LEU A 15 0.64 2.60 1.93
C LEU A 15 2.08 3.11 1.81
N ALA A 16 2.26 4.42 2.02
CA ALA A 16 3.57 5.06 1.93
C ALA A 16 4.54 4.50 2.99
N PRO A 17 5.78 4.10 2.63
CA PRO A 17 6.76 3.67 3.59
C PRO A 17 7.32 4.88 4.35
N MET A 18 7.17 4.85 5.68
CA MET A 18 7.69 5.85 6.60
C MET A 18 8.54 5.16 7.65
N GLU A 19 9.78 5.64 7.83
CA GLU A 19 10.72 5.14 8.83
C GLU A 19 10.14 5.32 10.24
N ALA A 20 10.28 4.29 11.09
CA ALA A 20 9.74 4.24 12.45
C ALA A 20 8.21 4.44 12.60
N VAL A 21 7.45 4.44 11.48
CA VAL A 21 5.98 4.61 11.49
C VAL A 21 5.28 3.41 10.86
N THR A 22 5.69 3.02 9.64
CA THR A 22 5.06 1.89 8.92
C THR A 22 5.77 0.57 9.20
N ASP A 23 5.82 0.20 10.49
CA ASP A 23 6.38 -1.07 10.90
C ASP A 23 5.46 -2.26 10.57
N VAL A 24 5.92 -3.47 10.90
CA VAL A 24 5.18 -4.71 10.65
C VAL A 24 3.84 -4.72 11.39
N VAL A 25 3.77 -4.21 12.61
CA VAL A 25 2.53 -4.18 13.40
C VAL A 25 1.53 -3.22 12.77
N PHE A 26 1.97 -2.02 12.40
CA PHE A 26 1.14 -1.03 11.72
C PHE A 26 0.57 -1.58 10.41
N ARG A 27 1.39 -2.25 9.61
CA ARG A 27 0.95 -2.91 8.36
C ARG A 27 -0.12 -3.97 8.60
N HIS A 28 -0.03 -4.76 9.67
CA HIS A 28 -1.08 -5.73 10.01
C HIS A 28 -2.40 -5.06 10.37
N VAL A 29 -2.36 -3.91 11.06
CA VAL A 29 -3.55 -3.15 11.42
C VAL A 29 -4.20 -2.60 10.15
N VAL A 30 -3.43 -1.92 9.29
CA VAL A 30 -3.93 -1.35 8.04
C VAL A 30 -4.50 -2.44 7.13
N ALA A 31 -3.81 -3.58 6.96
CA ALA A 31 -4.29 -4.68 6.12
C ALA A 31 -5.65 -5.25 6.57
N LYS A 32 -5.99 -5.15 7.86
CA LYS A 32 -7.28 -5.60 8.39
C LYS A 32 -8.35 -4.52 8.36
N ALA A 33 -7.98 -3.26 8.61
CA ALA A 33 -8.94 -2.17 8.73
C ALA A 33 -9.29 -1.54 7.37
N ALA A 34 -8.29 -1.31 6.52
CA ALA A 34 -8.42 -0.68 5.21
C ALA A 34 -7.17 -1.02 4.37
N PRO A 35 -7.11 -2.20 3.73
CA PRO A 35 -5.95 -2.60 2.93
C PRO A 35 -5.75 -1.63 1.75
N PRO A 36 -4.50 -1.20 1.47
CA PRO A 36 -4.20 -0.41 0.29
C PRO A 36 -4.32 -1.28 -0.98
N ASP A 37 -4.40 -0.64 -2.14
CA ASP A 37 -4.42 -1.35 -3.43
C ASP A 37 -3.03 -1.92 -3.78
N VAL A 38 -1.96 -1.31 -3.26
CA VAL A 38 -0.56 -1.74 -3.38
C VAL A 38 0.22 -1.49 -2.09
#